data_AF-A0A1X9NEA6-F1
#
_entry.id   AF-A0A1X9NEA6-F1
#
_cell.length_a   1.000
_cell.length_b   1.000
_cell.length_c   1.000
_cell.angle_alpha   90.00
_cell.angle_beta   90.00
_cell.angle_gamma   90.00
#
_symmetry.space_group_name_H-M   'P 1'
#
loop_
_entity.id
_entity.type
_entity.pdbx_description
1 polymer ?
#
loop_
_entity_poly.entity_id
_entity_poly.type
_entity_poly.pdbx_seq_one_letter_code
_entity_poly.pdbx_strand_id
1 'polypeptide(L)'
;MTTFTLNLSALRPLLAAPRFLLLVLILLPSLANAVVVKGSNTLTIDDALEDFLLAKRDSSVDIISGGVLQQAIVRHNATLTVDGGSVDKIVVSGAGQLNVITGSFTRIVAKKDSRVSLSNVANLDRLVLRGNAAIEIMASELEFDGRFLTGVWENGTGFSIRTINRTGVETNGLPGFAFSPVPPTAVPVPATAWLFLSALTGLGLIGRRRH
;
A
#
# COMPACT_ATOMS: atom_id res chain seq x y z
N MET A 1 9.76 21.10 18.99
CA MET A 1 9.98 21.89 17.76
C MET A 1 11.47 22.16 17.72
N THR A 2 12.22 21.58 16.79
CA THR A 2 13.65 21.87 16.63
C THR A 2 13.80 22.87 15.50
N THR A 3 14.04 24.12 15.86
CA THR A 3 14.31 25.23 14.94
C THR A 3 15.73 25.07 14.40
N PHE A 4 15.90 24.90 13.09
CA PHE A 4 17.22 25.01 12.45
C PHE A 4 17.51 26.48 12.21
N THR A 5 18.45 27.05 12.96
CA THR A 5 18.93 28.43 12.76
C THR A 5 20.10 28.39 11.79
N LEU A 6 19.86 28.80 10.53
CA LEU A 6 20.90 28.91 9.51
C LEU A 6 21.70 30.20 9.77
N ASN A 7 22.94 30.06 10.26
CA ASN A 7 23.80 31.20 10.57
C ASN A 7 24.37 31.83 9.29
N LEU A 8 23.66 32.82 8.75
CA LEU A 8 24.00 33.56 7.52
C LEU A 8 25.31 34.38 7.62
N SER A 9 25.90 34.54 8.81
CA SER A 9 27.14 35.31 8.98
C SER A 9 28.38 34.58 8.44
N ALA A 10 28.35 33.25 8.33
CA ALA A 10 29.46 32.44 7.82
C ALA A 10 29.60 32.44 6.29
N LEU A 11 28.60 32.95 5.56
CA LEU A 11 28.56 32.95 4.08
C LEU A 11 29.03 34.28 3.45
N ARG A 12 29.38 35.28 4.26
CA ARG A 12 29.73 36.63 3.78
C ARG A 12 30.91 36.70 2.81
N PRO A 13 32.00 35.91 2.89
CA PRO A 13 33.09 36.03 1.92
C PRO A 13 32.79 35.35 0.56
N LEU A 14 31.71 34.55 0.45
CA LEU A 14 31.34 33.83 -0.78
C LEU A 14 30.33 34.56 -1.68
N LEU A 15 29.75 35.67 -1.19
CA LEU A 15 28.73 36.46 -1.90
C LEU A 15 29.31 37.54 -2.83
N ALA A 16 30.63 37.68 -2.92
CA ALA A 16 31.29 38.71 -3.74
C ALA A 16 31.44 38.33 -5.23
N ALA A 17 31.05 37.12 -5.64
CA ALA A 17 31.11 36.69 -7.04
C ALA A 17 29.70 36.52 -7.62
N PRO A 18 29.28 37.32 -8.62
CA PRO A 18 27.92 37.26 -9.19
C PRO A 18 27.60 35.92 -9.87
N ARG A 19 28.62 35.07 -10.12
CA ARG A 19 28.45 33.73 -10.69
C ARG A 19 28.10 32.64 -9.66
N PHE A 20 28.37 32.86 -8.37
CA PHE A 20 28.06 31.88 -7.31
C PHE A 20 26.61 31.97 -6.83
N LEU A 21 26.02 33.17 -6.86
CA LEU A 21 24.66 33.43 -6.40
C LEU A 21 23.61 32.74 -7.31
N LEU A 22 23.90 32.64 -8.61
CA LEU A 22 23.06 31.93 -9.57
C LEU A 22 23.11 30.40 -9.38
N LEU A 23 24.30 29.85 -9.08
CA LEU A 23 24.48 28.41 -8.85
C LEU A 23 23.76 27.97 -7.55
N VAL A 24 23.82 28.79 -6.50
CA VAL A 24 23.15 28.51 -5.22
C VAL A 24 21.62 28.61 -5.34
N LEU A 25 21.08 29.57 -6.10
CA LEU A 25 19.62 29.67 -6.34
C LEU A 25 19.05 28.58 -7.26
N ILE A 26 19.85 28.05 -8.19
CA ILE A 26 19.41 26.97 -9.09
C ILE A 26 19.53 25.58 -8.42
N LEU A 27 20.40 25.41 -7.41
CA LEU A 27 20.54 24.16 -6.66
C LEU A 27 19.65 24.04 -5.40
N LEU A 28 18.92 25.09 -5.01
CA LEU A 28 18.04 25.06 -3.85
C LEU A 28 16.72 24.26 -3.98
N PRO A 29 16.14 23.96 -5.17
CA PRO A 29 14.88 23.22 -5.23
C PRO A 29 15.05 21.68 -5.19
N SER A 30 16.27 21.13 -5.20
CA SER A 30 16.46 19.66 -5.15
C SER A 30 16.56 19.07 -3.74
N LEU A 31 16.19 19.84 -2.71
CA LEU A 31 16.11 19.36 -1.33
C LEU A 31 14.77 18.64 -1.14
N ALA A 32 14.75 17.35 -1.50
CA ALA A 32 13.71 16.34 -1.24
C ALA A 32 12.48 16.82 -0.45
N ASN A 33 11.32 16.99 -1.11
CA ASN A 33 10.12 17.31 -0.34
C ASN A 33 9.72 16.06 0.45
N ALA A 34 9.64 16.22 1.76
CA ALA A 34 9.17 15.19 2.66
C ALA A 34 7.92 15.70 3.36
N VAL A 35 6.77 15.08 3.09
CA VAL A 35 5.53 15.39 3.79
C VAL A 35 5.51 14.59 5.09
N VAL A 36 5.44 15.28 6.23
CA VAL A 36 5.45 14.63 7.55
C VAL A 36 4.13 14.88 8.27
N VAL A 37 3.36 13.82 8.47
CA VAL A 37 2.08 13.83 9.20
C VAL A 37 2.29 13.22 10.58
N LYS A 38 1.79 13.89 11.63
CA LYS A 38 2.05 13.49 13.01
C LYS A 38 0.92 13.85 13.96
N GLY A 39 0.83 13.10 15.07
CA GLY A 39 -0.22 13.31 16.07
C GLY A 39 -1.59 12.96 15.48
N SER A 40 -2.69 13.53 15.99
CA SER A 40 -4.04 13.27 15.47
C SER A 40 -4.36 13.95 14.13
N ASN A 41 -3.34 14.33 13.35
CA ASN A 41 -3.54 15.01 12.08
C ASN A 41 -3.88 14.00 10.99
N THR A 42 -4.71 14.46 10.04
CA THR A 42 -5.07 13.73 8.83
C THR A 42 -4.53 14.46 7.59
N LEU A 43 -4.21 13.70 6.55
CA LEU A 43 -3.82 14.23 5.24
C LEU A 43 -4.44 13.36 4.15
N THR A 44 -4.99 13.99 3.13
CA THR A 44 -5.39 13.31 1.90
C THR A 44 -4.41 13.69 0.79
N ILE A 45 -3.99 12.70 0.02
CA ILE A 45 -3.12 12.85 -1.15
C ILE A 45 -3.92 12.38 -2.36
N ASP A 46 -4.22 13.31 -3.25
CA ASP A 46 -5.05 13.14 -4.45
C ASP A 46 -4.34 13.59 -5.74
N ASP A 47 -3.06 13.96 -5.62
CA ASP A 47 -2.21 14.35 -6.75
C ASP A 47 -0.79 13.78 -6.58
N ALA A 48 0.00 13.87 -7.64
CA ALA A 48 1.37 13.40 -7.68
C ALA A 48 2.25 14.22 -6.74
N LEU A 49 2.64 13.59 -5.64
CA LEU A 49 3.77 13.99 -4.81
C LEU A 49 4.92 13.07 -5.25
N GLU A 50 5.79 13.48 -6.18
CA GLU A 50 6.95 12.66 -6.64
C GLU A 50 8.04 12.48 -5.55
N ASP A 51 7.63 12.31 -4.30
CA ASP A 51 8.35 12.66 -3.10
C ASP A 51 8.05 11.65 -1.98
N PHE A 52 8.51 11.97 -0.77
CA PHE A 52 8.50 11.07 0.39
C PHE A 52 7.42 11.44 1.42
N LEU A 53 6.67 10.44 1.89
CA LEU A 53 5.69 10.58 2.98
C LEU A 53 6.19 9.91 4.27
N LEU A 54 6.05 10.59 5.40
CA LEU A 54 6.25 10.04 6.74
C LEU A 54 5.04 10.29 7.64
N ALA A 55 4.25 9.25 7.88
CA ALA A 55 3.18 9.22 8.87
C ALA A 55 3.68 8.62 10.19
N LYS A 56 3.42 9.29 11.33
CA LYS A 56 3.88 8.83 12.65
C LYS A 56 2.96 9.23 13.79
N ARG A 57 2.94 8.40 14.86
CA ARG A 57 2.00 8.54 16.00
C ARG A 57 0.58 8.31 15.52
N ASP A 58 -0.45 8.75 16.23
CA ASP A 58 -1.86 8.47 15.92
C ASP A 58 -2.40 9.26 14.69
N SER A 59 -1.58 9.45 13.66
CA SER A 59 -1.90 10.19 12.44
C SER A 59 -2.53 9.31 11.39
N SER A 60 -3.41 9.87 10.57
CA SER A 60 -4.00 9.18 9.41
C SER A 60 -3.56 9.82 8.11
N VAL A 61 -3.28 9.03 7.09
CA VAL A 61 -3.06 9.51 5.73
C VAL A 61 -3.88 8.66 4.78
N ASP A 62 -4.60 9.31 3.88
CA ASP A 62 -5.37 8.64 2.83
C ASP A 62 -4.77 9.02 1.48
N ILE A 63 -4.42 8.02 0.68
CA ILE A 63 -3.97 8.20 -0.70
C ILE A 63 -5.11 7.72 -1.59
N ILE A 64 -5.67 8.62 -2.38
CA ILE A 64 -6.76 8.32 -3.28
C ILE A 64 -6.29 8.34 -4.74
N SER A 65 -7.21 8.08 -5.67
CA SER A 65 -6.95 8.19 -7.11
C SER A 65 -6.28 9.52 -7.47
N GLY A 66 -5.23 9.47 -8.30
CA GLY A 66 -4.37 10.61 -8.63
C GLY A 66 -3.15 10.75 -7.71
N GLY A 67 -3.23 10.23 -6.48
CA GLY A 67 -2.12 10.23 -5.54
C GLY A 67 -0.97 9.33 -5.99
N VAL A 68 0.20 9.93 -6.24
CA VAL A 68 1.44 9.20 -6.56
C VAL A 68 2.50 9.56 -5.52
N LEU A 69 3.22 8.56 -5.01
CA LEU A 69 4.38 8.74 -4.12
C LEU A 69 5.54 7.85 -4.52
N GLN A 70 6.75 8.33 -4.33
CA GLN A 70 7.92 7.47 -4.46
C GLN A 70 8.03 6.52 -3.26
N GLN A 71 7.86 7.05 -2.05
CA GLN A 71 7.99 6.22 -0.85
C GLN A 71 7.14 6.74 0.30
N ALA A 72 6.47 5.81 0.99
CA ALA A 72 5.75 6.08 2.24
C ALA A 72 6.36 5.30 3.42
N ILE A 73 6.49 5.97 4.56
CA ILE A 73 6.86 5.36 5.83
C ILE A 73 5.77 5.62 6.87
N VAL A 74 5.25 4.54 7.45
CA VAL A 74 4.20 4.55 8.46
C VAL A 74 4.75 3.96 9.75
N ARG A 75 4.75 4.71 10.85
CA ARG A 75 5.36 4.29 12.12
C ARG A 75 4.53 4.59 13.36
N HIS A 76 4.76 3.82 14.42
CA HIS A 76 3.97 3.90 15.67
C HIS A 76 2.49 3.64 15.36
N ASN A 77 1.52 4.27 16.03
CA ASN A 77 0.09 4.01 15.79
C ASN A 77 -0.49 4.74 14.55
N ALA A 78 0.33 4.99 13.52
CA ALA A 78 -0.13 5.72 12.34
C ALA A 78 -0.86 4.79 11.38
N THR A 79 -1.83 5.35 10.67
CA THR A 79 -2.59 4.65 9.62
C THR A 79 -2.31 5.27 8.26
N LEU A 80 -2.11 4.42 7.26
CA LEU A 80 -2.10 4.78 5.86
C LEU A 80 -3.18 3.97 5.16
N THR A 81 -4.16 4.65 4.57
CA THR A 81 -5.17 4.05 3.70
C THR A 81 -4.82 4.35 2.26
N VAL A 82 -4.93 3.37 1.37
CA VAL A 82 -4.75 3.58 -0.07
C VAL A 82 -5.96 3.03 -0.82
N ASP A 83 -6.59 3.91 -1.60
CA ASP A 83 -7.75 3.60 -2.44
C ASP A 83 -7.62 4.30 -3.82
N GLY A 84 -6.85 3.68 -4.71
CA GLY A 84 -6.67 4.09 -6.11
C GLY A 84 -5.34 4.75 -6.44
N GLY A 85 -4.51 5.06 -5.44
CA GLY A 85 -3.20 5.69 -5.64
C GLY A 85 -2.06 4.72 -6.00
N SER A 86 -0.88 5.28 -6.25
CA SER A 86 0.36 4.54 -6.53
C SER A 86 1.49 4.92 -5.58
N VAL A 87 2.13 3.94 -4.94
CA VAL A 87 3.32 4.18 -4.11
C VAL A 87 4.37 3.11 -4.40
N ASP A 88 5.51 3.49 -4.97
CA ASP A 88 6.55 2.51 -5.34
C ASP A 88 6.98 1.66 -4.13
N LYS A 89 7.25 2.30 -2.99
CA LYS A 89 7.69 1.60 -1.78
C LYS A 89 6.99 2.05 -0.51
N ILE A 90 6.44 1.09 0.23
CA ILE A 90 5.86 1.33 1.55
C ILE A 90 6.66 0.60 2.64
N VAL A 91 6.95 1.30 3.73
CA VAL A 91 7.53 0.74 4.94
C VAL A 91 6.62 0.99 6.14
N VAL A 92 6.07 -0.07 6.71
CA VAL A 92 5.24 -0.01 7.91
C VAL A 92 6.02 -0.57 9.09
N SER A 93 6.03 0.11 10.25
CA SER A 93 6.75 -0.37 11.42
C SER A 93 6.18 0.04 12.78
N GLY A 94 6.37 -0.79 13.80
CA GLY A 94 5.76 -0.56 15.12
C GLY A 94 4.29 -0.92 15.04
N ALA A 95 3.42 -0.30 15.83
CA ALA A 95 1.96 -0.53 15.76
C ALA A 95 1.27 0.13 14.54
N GLY A 96 2.00 0.32 13.44
CA GLY A 96 1.54 1.06 12.27
C GLY A 96 0.63 0.19 11.41
N GLN A 97 -0.32 0.84 10.75
CA GLN A 97 -1.34 0.17 9.96
C GLN A 97 -1.31 0.64 8.52
N LEU A 98 -1.35 -0.30 7.59
CA LEU A 98 -1.54 -0.07 6.16
C LEU A 98 -2.79 -0.81 5.72
N ASN A 99 -3.76 -0.07 5.17
CA ASN A 99 -4.99 -0.62 4.63
C ASN A 99 -5.05 -0.28 3.14
N VAL A 100 -4.96 -1.28 2.28
CA VAL A 100 -5.01 -1.11 0.83
C VAL A 100 -6.31 -1.73 0.31
N ILE A 101 -7.17 -0.89 -0.26
CA ILE A 101 -8.44 -1.31 -0.88
C ILE A 101 -8.20 -1.55 -2.37
N THR A 102 -7.57 -0.57 -3.03
CA THR A 102 -7.09 -0.64 -4.40
C THR A 102 -5.82 0.22 -4.51
N GLY A 103 -4.88 -0.16 -5.37
CA GLY A 103 -3.70 0.66 -5.62
C GLY A 103 -2.56 -0.09 -6.29
N SER A 104 -1.47 0.62 -6.61
CA SER A 104 -0.27 0.04 -7.20
C SER A 104 0.97 0.28 -6.33
N PHE A 105 1.73 -0.78 -6.07
CA PHE A 105 2.96 -0.71 -5.28
C PHE A 105 3.94 -1.71 -5.81
N THR A 106 5.23 -1.39 -5.82
CA THR A 106 6.27 -2.34 -6.20
C THR A 106 6.74 -3.13 -4.98
N ARG A 107 6.78 -2.49 -3.80
CA ARG A 107 7.34 -3.12 -2.61
C ARG A 107 6.69 -2.69 -1.30
N ILE A 108 6.35 -3.68 -0.48
CA ILE A 108 5.89 -3.49 0.90
C ILE A 108 6.88 -4.12 1.88
N VAL A 109 7.22 -3.37 2.92
CA VAL A 109 8.07 -3.85 4.02
C VAL A 109 7.35 -3.62 5.35
N ALA A 110 6.81 -4.69 5.93
CA ALA A 110 6.16 -4.67 7.24
C ALA A 110 7.14 -5.13 8.33
N LYS A 111 7.19 -4.41 9.46
CA LYS A 111 8.18 -4.64 10.53
C LYS A 111 7.59 -4.49 11.93
N LYS A 112 8.10 -5.28 12.88
CA LYS A 112 7.66 -5.26 14.31
C LYS A 112 6.15 -5.58 14.36
N ASP A 113 5.39 -5.00 15.26
CA ASP A 113 3.97 -5.32 15.48
C ASP A 113 3.01 -4.60 14.49
N SER A 114 3.46 -4.40 13.25
CA SER A 114 2.71 -3.67 12.22
C SER A 114 1.62 -4.54 11.63
N ARG A 115 0.54 -3.91 11.16
CA ARG A 115 -0.55 -4.58 10.47
C ARG A 115 -0.66 -4.08 9.04
N VAL A 116 -0.85 -5.00 8.11
CA VAL A 116 -1.03 -4.71 6.69
C VAL A 116 -2.24 -5.47 6.20
N SER A 117 -3.22 -4.79 5.63
CA SER A 117 -4.36 -5.39 4.95
C SER A 117 -4.32 -5.04 3.47
N LEU A 118 -4.40 -6.04 2.59
CA LEU A 118 -4.24 -5.90 1.14
C LEU A 118 -5.46 -6.44 0.40
N SER A 119 -6.01 -5.61 -0.48
CA SER A 119 -6.99 -5.96 -1.49
C SER A 119 -6.64 -5.31 -2.83
N ASN A 120 -6.96 -6.00 -3.93
CA ASN A 120 -6.85 -5.53 -5.32
C ASN A 120 -5.55 -4.75 -5.63
N VAL A 121 -4.41 -5.36 -5.32
CA VAL A 121 -3.10 -4.72 -5.44
C VAL A 121 -2.44 -5.00 -6.79
N ALA A 122 -2.05 -3.95 -7.50
CA ALA A 122 -1.32 -4.05 -8.76
C ALA A 122 0.20 -3.88 -8.59
N ASN A 123 0.98 -4.62 -9.39
CA ASN A 123 2.45 -4.52 -9.53
C ASN A 123 3.28 -4.84 -8.27
N LEU A 124 2.70 -5.52 -7.27
CA LEU A 124 3.41 -5.87 -6.04
C LEU A 124 4.38 -7.02 -6.27
N ASP A 125 5.64 -6.67 -6.51
CA ASP A 125 6.69 -7.65 -6.75
C ASP A 125 7.19 -8.30 -5.45
N ARG A 126 7.25 -7.51 -4.37
CA ARG A 126 7.94 -7.94 -3.15
C ARG A 126 7.26 -7.52 -1.86
N LEU A 127 6.97 -8.52 -1.05
CA LEU A 127 6.49 -8.37 0.32
C LEU A 127 7.57 -8.87 1.31
N VAL A 128 8.01 -7.98 2.18
CA VAL A 128 9.03 -8.30 3.20
C VAL A 128 8.41 -8.20 4.59
N LEU A 129 8.39 -9.31 5.30
CA LEU A 129 7.84 -9.39 6.66
C LEU A 129 9.00 -9.56 7.67
N ARG A 130 9.06 -8.71 8.70
CA ARG A 130 10.08 -8.80 9.75
C ARG A 130 9.50 -8.61 11.16
N GLY A 131 9.87 -9.47 12.10
CA GLY A 131 9.33 -9.40 13.47
C GLY A 131 7.91 -9.97 13.52
N ASN A 132 7.03 -9.36 14.30
CA ASN A 132 5.65 -9.83 14.54
C ASN A 132 4.64 -9.14 13.62
N ALA A 133 5.01 -8.86 12.37
CA ALA A 133 4.13 -8.14 11.46
C ALA A 133 2.99 -9.07 11.05
N ALA A 134 1.75 -8.60 11.17
CA ALA A 134 0.57 -9.31 10.71
C ALA A 134 0.22 -8.81 9.30
N ILE A 135 -0.12 -9.74 8.41
CA ILE A 135 -0.68 -9.41 7.11
C ILE A 135 -2.04 -10.09 6.93
N GLU A 136 -2.93 -9.39 6.25
CA GLU A 136 -4.25 -9.84 5.89
C GLU A 136 -4.38 -9.62 4.38
N ILE A 137 -4.82 -10.65 3.68
CA ILE A 137 -4.90 -10.63 2.21
C ILE A 137 -6.30 -11.08 1.85
N MET A 138 -7.04 -10.17 1.23
CA MET A 138 -8.39 -10.38 0.75
C MET A 138 -8.30 -10.90 -0.69
N ALA A 139 -8.22 -12.21 -0.81
CA ALA A 139 -8.04 -12.91 -2.08
C ALA A 139 -8.58 -14.34 -2.00
N SER A 140 -8.89 -14.92 -3.16
CA SER A 140 -9.21 -16.33 -3.34
C SER A 140 -8.02 -17.10 -3.93
N GLU A 141 -8.10 -18.44 -3.88
CA GLU A 141 -7.12 -19.34 -4.51
C GLU A 141 -5.66 -19.09 -4.05
N LEU A 142 -5.51 -18.75 -2.76
CA LEU A 142 -4.20 -18.46 -2.18
C LEU A 142 -3.33 -19.72 -2.12
N GLU A 143 -2.18 -19.65 -2.77
CA GLU A 143 -1.17 -20.70 -2.77
C GLU A 143 0.20 -20.12 -2.41
N PHE A 144 0.99 -20.90 -1.67
CA PHE A 144 2.35 -20.53 -1.29
C PHE A 144 3.32 -21.66 -1.56
N ASP A 145 4.28 -21.41 -2.46
CA ASP A 145 5.25 -22.41 -2.92
C ASP A 145 6.59 -22.38 -2.15
N GLY A 146 6.69 -21.56 -1.09
CA GLY A 146 7.94 -21.31 -0.35
C GLY A 146 8.66 -20.01 -0.75
N ARG A 147 8.31 -19.39 -1.88
CA ARG A 147 8.94 -18.16 -2.39
C ARG A 147 7.92 -17.12 -2.83
N PHE A 148 6.92 -17.58 -3.55
CA PHE A 148 5.85 -16.78 -4.09
C PHE A 148 4.55 -17.09 -3.37
N LEU A 149 3.83 -16.02 -3.06
CA LEU A 149 2.43 -16.07 -2.73
C LEU A 149 1.65 -15.73 -4.01
N THR A 150 0.84 -16.66 -4.46
CA THR A 150 -0.04 -16.50 -5.61
C THR A 150 -1.49 -16.56 -5.19
N GLY A 151 -2.36 -15.97 -6.00
CA GLY A 151 -3.80 -16.02 -5.78
C GLY A 151 -4.54 -15.12 -6.75
N VAL A 152 -5.82 -14.93 -6.49
CA VAL A 152 -6.72 -14.11 -7.29
C VAL A 152 -7.36 -13.06 -6.37
N TRP A 153 -7.19 -11.79 -6.72
CA TRP A 153 -7.85 -10.69 -6.01
C TRP A 153 -9.37 -10.73 -6.18
N GLU A 154 -10.12 -10.01 -5.35
CA GLU A 154 -11.59 -9.95 -5.44
C GLU A 154 -12.11 -9.45 -6.80
N ASN A 155 -11.33 -8.62 -7.49
CA ASN A 155 -11.63 -8.16 -8.85
C ASN A 155 -11.36 -9.20 -9.95
N GLY A 156 -10.93 -10.43 -9.59
CA GLY A 156 -10.63 -11.52 -10.52
C GLY A 156 -9.22 -11.48 -11.13
N THR A 157 -8.38 -10.51 -10.78
CA THR A 157 -7.00 -10.43 -11.31
C THR A 157 -6.06 -11.33 -10.51
N GLY A 158 -5.29 -12.15 -11.22
CA GLY A 158 -4.26 -13.01 -10.61
C GLY A 158 -3.04 -12.20 -10.15
N PHE A 159 -2.39 -12.65 -9.09
CA PHE A 159 -1.14 -12.07 -8.62
C PHE A 159 -0.09 -13.12 -8.28
N SER A 160 1.18 -12.68 -8.26
CA SER A 160 2.31 -13.45 -7.78
C SER A 160 3.28 -12.51 -7.07
N ILE A 161 3.41 -12.65 -5.76
CA ILE A 161 4.20 -11.77 -4.91
C ILE A 161 5.34 -12.57 -4.31
N ARG A 162 6.59 -12.11 -4.47
CA ARG A 162 7.71 -12.72 -3.77
C ARG A 162 7.68 -12.33 -2.29
N THR A 163 7.67 -13.33 -1.40
CA THR A 163 7.74 -13.12 0.05
C THR A 163 9.16 -13.35 0.58
N ILE A 164 9.63 -12.49 1.49
CA ILE A 164 10.96 -12.61 2.11
C ILE A 164 10.85 -12.42 3.62
N ASN A 165 11.40 -13.35 4.41
CA ASN A 165 11.33 -13.36 5.87
C ASN A 165 12.53 -12.62 6.55
N ARG A 166 12.46 -12.48 7.88
CA ARG A 166 13.33 -11.84 8.88
C ARG A 166 14.84 -11.96 8.64
N THR A 167 15.33 -13.06 8.08
CA THR A 167 16.76 -13.31 7.82
C THR A 167 17.21 -12.97 6.40
N GLY A 168 16.28 -12.54 5.52
CA GLY A 168 16.55 -12.38 4.09
C GLY A 168 16.55 -13.70 3.32
N VAL A 169 16.22 -14.81 3.99
CA VAL A 169 16.12 -16.15 3.40
C VAL A 169 14.67 -16.37 2.94
N GLU A 170 14.52 -16.89 1.72
CA GLU A 170 13.26 -17.42 1.20
C GLU A 170 12.87 -18.62 2.09
N THR A 171 11.86 -18.46 2.95
CA THR A 171 11.45 -19.54 3.86
C THR A 171 10.35 -20.37 3.23
N ASN A 172 10.50 -21.70 3.28
CA ASN A 172 9.51 -22.74 2.93
C ASN A 172 8.25 -22.74 3.82
N GLY A 173 7.77 -21.57 4.23
CA GLY A 173 6.53 -21.38 4.97
C GLY A 173 6.28 -19.89 5.22
N LEU A 174 5.04 -19.47 4.99
CA LEU A 174 4.51 -18.22 5.50
C LEU A 174 4.50 -18.28 7.04
N PRO A 175 4.81 -17.19 7.77
CA PRO A 175 4.68 -17.20 9.22
C PRO A 175 3.24 -17.55 9.62
N GLY A 176 3.05 -18.68 10.31
CA GLY A 176 1.74 -19.28 10.65
C GLY A 176 0.82 -18.46 11.55
N PHE A 177 1.13 -17.19 11.78
CA PHE A 177 0.35 -16.23 12.57
C PHE A 177 -0.05 -14.99 11.76
N ALA A 178 0.32 -14.92 10.48
CA ALA A 178 0.27 -13.71 9.67
C ALA A 178 -0.58 -13.85 8.41
N PHE A 179 -1.40 -14.89 8.28
CA PHE A 179 -2.30 -15.03 7.14
C PHE A 179 -3.66 -15.50 7.64
N SER A 180 -4.63 -14.58 7.59
CA SER A 180 -6.04 -14.92 7.69
C SER A 180 -6.63 -14.65 6.30
N PRO A 181 -6.81 -15.66 5.44
CA PRO A 181 -7.55 -15.49 4.21
C PRO A 181 -9.00 -15.13 4.60
N VAL A 182 -9.39 -13.88 4.36
CA VAL A 182 -10.78 -13.47 4.54
C VAL A 182 -11.46 -13.66 3.19
N PRO A 183 -12.41 -14.59 3.06
CA PRO A 183 -13.16 -14.74 1.83
C PRO A 183 -13.94 -13.44 1.56
N PRO A 184 -14.07 -13.00 0.28
CA PRO A 184 -14.91 -11.88 -0.06
C PRO A 184 -16.31 -12.10 0.53
N THR A 185 -16.86 -11.05 1.15
CA THR A 185 -18.21 -11.10 1.70
C THR A 185 -19.19 -11.52 0.61
N ALA A 186 -19.82 -12.68 0.78
CA ALA A 186 -20.82 -13.17 -0.15
C ALA A 186 -21.94 -12.12 -0.26
N VAL A 187 -21.99 -11.41 -1.38
CA VAL A 187 -23.08 -10.48 -1.65
C VAL A 187 -24.37 -11.30 -1.66
N PRO A 188 -25.37 -10.98 -0.81
CA PRO A 188 -26.63 -11.69 -0.80
C PRO A 188 -27.24 -11.59 -2.20
N VAL A 189 -27.28 -12.71 -2.92
CA VAL A 189 -27.90 -12.73 -4.25
C VAL A 189 -29.39 -12.40 -4.03
N PRO A 190 -29.92 -11.31 -4.61
CA PRO A 190 -31.31 -10.95 -4.40
C PRO A 190 -32.21 -12.11 -4.84
N ALA A 191 -33.29 -12.36 -4.10
CA ALA A 191 -34.23 -13.46 -4.36
C ALA A 191 -34.73 -13.51 -5.82
N THR A 192 -34.69 -12.38 -6.53
CA THR A 192 -35.00 -12.26 -7.95
C THR A 192 -34.03 -13.05 -8.84
N ALA A 193 -32.74 -13.13 -8.52
CA ALA A 193 -31.78 -13.93 -9.28
C ALA A 193 -32.09 -15.43 -9.24
N TRP A 194 -32.61 -15.93 -8.12
CA TRP A 194 -33.09 -17.30 -8.00
C TRP A 194 -34.32 -17.58 -8.87
N LEU A 195 -35.19 -16.57 -9.07
CA LEU A 195 -36.33 -16.66 -9.99
C LEU A 195 -35.90 -16.72 -11.46
N PHE A 196 -34.83 -16.01 -11.85
CA PHE A 196 -34.30 -16.09 -13.21
C PHE A 196 -33.67 -17.45 -13.52
N LEU A 197 -32.94 -18.03 -12.57
CA LEU A 197 -32.35 -19.37 -12.71
C LEU A 197 -33.40 -20.49 -12.78
N SER A 198 -34.48 -20.39 -12.00
CA SER A 198 -35.58 -21.36 -12.05
C SER A 198 -36.42 -21.22 -13.34
N ALA A 199 -36.61 -19.99 -13.84
CA ALA A 199 -37.27 -19.75 -15.12
C ALA A 199 -36.47 -20.30 -16.31
N LEU A 200 -35.14 -20.15 -16.32
CA LEU A 200 -34.29 -20.68 -17.38
C LEU A 200 -34.23 -22.21 -17.40
N THR A 201 -34.17 -22.85 -16.23
CA THR A 201 -34.24 -24.32 -16.12
C THR A 201 -35.62 -24.85 -16.53
N GLY A 202 -36.71 -24.15 -16.18
CA GLY A 202 -38.06 -24.49 -16.63
C GLY A 202 -38.24 -24.37 -18.15
N LEU A 203 -37.73 -23.30 -18.77
CA LEU A 203 -37.78 -23.09 -20.22
C LEU A 203 -36.93 -24.12 -20.99
N GLY A 204 -35.76 -24.50 -20.46
CA GLY A 204 -34.92 -25.55 -21.04
C GLY A 204 -35.60 -26.93 -21.06
N LEU A 205 -36.37 -27.25 -20.02
CA LEU A 205 -37.15 -28.50 -19.96
C LEU A 205 -38.37 -28.49 -20.89
N ILE A 206 -39.01 -27.33 -21.09
CA ILE A 206 -40.15 -27.19 -22.01
C ILE A 206 -39.69 -27.19 -23.46
N GLY A 207 -38.55 -26.58 -23.79
CA GLY A 207 -37.97 -26.58 -25.14
C GLY A 207 -37.54 -27.96 -25.62
N ARG A 208 -37.15 -28.86 -24.70
CA ARG A 208 -36.70 -30.22 -25.02
C ARG A 208 -37.82 -31.20 -25.36
N ARG A 209 -39.09 -30.81 -25.17
CA ARG A 209 -40.28 -31.62 -25.54
C ARG A 209 -40.83 -31.33 -26.94
N ARG A 210 -40.21 -30.42 -27.70
CA ARG A 210 -40.67 -30.02 -29.05
C ARG A 210 -39.78 -30.53 -30.20
N HIS A 211 -38.84 -31.44 -29.92
CA HIS A 211 -38.10 -32.21 -30.92
C HIS A 211 -38.32 -33.70 -30.72
#